data_AF-V4SGL4-F1
#
_entry.id   AF-V4SGL4-F1
#
_cell.length_a   1.000
_cell.length_b   1.000
_cell.length_c   1.000
_cell.angle_alpha   90.00
_cell.angle_beta   90.00
_cell.angle_gamma   90.00
#
_symmetry.space_group_name_H-M   'P 1'
#
loop_
_entity.id
_entity.type
_entity.pdbx_description
1 polymer ?
#
loop_
_entity_poly.entity_id
_entity_poly.type
_entity_poly.pdbx_seq_one_letter_code
_entity_poly.pdbx_strand_id
1 'polypeptide(L)'
;MDKALRAYATVLRLIRRLPKDTRPYYAKYARENFVNYREVDANDASSLDELFHRAYNHSIWVLNKYKVEESAADKLKDICCG
;
A
#
# COMPACT_ATOMS: atom_id res chain seq x y z
N MET A 1 8.22 3.04 -14.49
CA MET A 1 7.47 2.12 -13.63
C MET A 1 6.13 2.75 -13.34
N ASP A 2 5.04 2.05 -13.65
CA ASP A 2 3.66 2.43 -13.36
C ASP A 2 3.48 2.85 -11.87
N LYS A 3 2.69 3.89 -11.60
CA LYS A 3 2.40 4.42 -10.24
C LYS A 3 1.90 3.29 -9.33
N ALA A 4 1.06 2.39 -9.85
CA ALA A 4 0.54 1.22 -9.13
C ALA A 4 1.65 0.27 -8.67
N LEU A 5 2.61 -0.04 -9.55
CA LEU A 5 3.75 -0.90 -9.21
C LEU A 5 4.67 -0.26 -8.15
N ARG A 6 4.86 1.06 -8.22
CA ARG A 6 5.64 1.80 -7.21
C ARG A 6 4.96 1.77 -5.84
N ALA A 7 3.64 1.96 -5.80
CA ALA A 7 2.85 1.87 -4.57
C ALA A 7 2.95 0.45 -3.99
N TYR A 8 2.69 -0.58 -4.79
CA TYR A 8 2.77 -1.99 -4.38
C TYR A 8 4.15 -2.37 -3.83
N ALA A 9 5.22 -2.02 -4.55
CA ALA A 9 6.58 -2.28 -4.09
C ALA A 9 6.90 -1.59 -2.76
N THR A 10 6.34 -0.40 -2.52
CA THR A 10 6.51 0.35 -1.28
C THR A 10 5.73 -0.29 -0.13
N VAL A 11 4.50 -0.75 -0.36
CA VAL A 11 3.73 -1.56 0.62
C VAL A 11 4.51 -2.82 1.02
N LEU A 12 5.10 -3.54 0.07
CA LEU A 12 5.95 -4.70 0.39
C LEU A 12 7.19 -4.34 1.22
N ARG A 13 7.72 -3.12 1.13
CA ARG A 13 8.81 -2.64 2.00
C ARG A 13 8.31 -2.31 3.40
N LEU A 14 7.12 -1.73 3.53
CA LEU A 14 6.48 -1.48 4.83
C LEU A 14 6.19 -2.79 5.58
N ILE A 15 5.73 -3.83 4.87
CA ILE A 15 5.47 -5.15 5.47
C ILE A 15 6.73 -5.74 6.12
N ARG A 16 7.93 -5.44 5.59
CA ARG A 16 9.20 -5.89 6.20
C ARG A 16 9.50 -5.22 7.54
N ARG A 17 8.87 -4.08 7.84
CA ARG A 17 8.97 -3.38 9.14
C ARG A 17 8.07 -3.97 10.22
N LEU A 18 7.08 -4.80 9.84
CA LEU A 18 6.18 -5.46 10.77
C LEU A 18 6.87 -6.60 11.53
N PRO A 19 6.29 -7.09 12.66
CA PRO A 19 6.72 -8.30 13.33
C PRO A 19 6.82 -9.51 12.38
N LYS A 20 7.84 -10.36 12.55
CA LYS A 20 8.20 -11.42 11.57
C LYS A 20 7.04 -12.40 11.29
N ASP A 21 6.30 -12.74 12.33
CA ASP A 21 5.15 -13.64 12.35
C ASP A 21 3.94 -13.08 11.59
N THR A 22 3.80 -11.76 11.48
CA THR A 22 2.65 -11.12 10.81
C THR A 22 2.89 -10.85 9.33
N ARG A 23 4.15 -10.81 8.88
CA ARG A 23 4.52 -10.47 7.49
C ARG A 23 3.87 -11.37 6.44
N PRO A 24 3.81 -12.71 6.61
CA PRO A 24 3.20 -13.57 5.59
C PRO A 24 1.72 -13.23 5.35
N TYR A 25 0.98 -12.95 6.42
CA TYR A 25 -0.41 -12.53 6.35
C TYR A 25 -0.58 -11.23 5.55
N TYR A 26 0.17 -10.18 5.90
CA TYR A 26 0.06 -8.89 5.22
C TYR A 26 0.62 -8.91 3.79
N ALA A 27 1.63 -9.72 3.50
CA ALA A 27 2.13 -9.92 2.14
C ALA A 27 1.09 -10.59 1.24
N LYS A 28 0.39 -11.61 1.75
CA LYS A 28 -0.74 -12.24 1.07
C LYS A 28 -1.87 -11.23 0.82
N TYR A 29 -2.30 -10.53 1.87
CA TYR A 29 -3.37 -9.54 1.79
C TYR A 29 -3.07 -8.42 0.77
N ALA A 30 -1.84 -7.90 0.76
CA ALA A 30 -1.42 -6.88 -0.20
C ALA A 30 -1.44 -7.39 -1.65
N ARG A 31 -1.02 -8.64 -1.88
CA ARG A 31 -1.07 -9.26 -3.22
C ARG A 31 -2.50 -9.45 -3.69
N GLU A 32 -3.39 -9.96 -2.82
CA GLU A 32 -4.80 -10.15 -3.14
C GLU A 32 -5.47 -8.83 -3.50
N ASN A 33 -5.29 -7.78 -2.69
CA ASN A 33 -5.83 -6.45 -2.99
C ASN A 33 -5.29 -5.90 -4.32
N PHE A 34 -3.99 -6.03 -4.58
CA PHE A 34 -3.41 -5.54 -5.83
C PHE A 34 -4.01 -6.25 -7.06
N VAL A 35 -4.24 -7.57 -6.98
CA VAL A 35 -4.85 -8.35 -8.07
C VAL A 35 -6.34 -8.06 -8.23
N ASN A 36 -7.06 -7.77 -7.13
CA ASN A 36 -8.49 -7.47 -7.16
C ASN A 36 -8.83 -6.22 -7.98
N TYR A 37 -7.90 -5.27 -8.07
CA TYR A 37 -8.10 -4.02 -8.82
C TYR A 37 -7.44 -4.02 -10.20
N ARG A 38 -7.01 -5.17 -10.72
CA ARG A 38 -6.33 -5.25 -12.03
C ARG A 38 -7.20 -4.85 -13.24
N GLU A 39 -8.52 -4.92 -13.07
CA GLU A 39 -9.51 -4.62 -14.12
C GLU A 39 -10.06 -3.19 -14.01
N VAL A 40 -9.60 -2.42 -13.02
CA VAL A 40 -9.92 -1.00 -12.91
C VAL A 40 -9.31 -0.29 -14.11
N ASP A 41 -10.12 0.53 -14.78
CA ASP A 41 -9.68 1.27 -15.95
C ASP A 41 -8.51 2.19 -15.60
N ALA A 42 -7.38 2.00 -16.29
CA ALA A 42 -6.19 2.82 -16.12
C ALA A 42 -6.42 4.28 -16.52
N ASN A 43 -7.49 4.57 -17.28
CA ASN A 43 -7.89 5.91 -17.69
C ASN A 43 -8.87 6.56 -16.71
N ASP A 44 -9.45 5.82 -15.76
CA ASP A 44 -10.29 6.37 -14.71
C ASP A 44 -9.41 6.88 -13.56
N ALA A 45 -8.95 8.12 -13.72
CA ALA A 45 -8.11 8.79 -12.74
C ALA A 45 -8.77 8.90 -11.36
N SER A 46 -10.10 9.01 -11.28
CA SER A 46 -10.81 9.12 -10.00
C SER A 46 -10.77 7.80 -9.24
N SER A 47 -11.11 6.70 -9.91
CA SER A 47 -11.05 5.36 -9.30
C SER A 47 -9.63 5.00 -8.86
N LEU A 48 -8.62 5.34 -9.67
CA LEU A 48 -7.22 5.11 -9.31
C LEU A 48 -6.80 5.93 -8.09
N ASP A 49 -7.18 7.21 -8.03
CA ASP A 49 -6.85 8.09 -6.92
C ASP A 49 -7.46 7.61 -5.60
N GLU A 50 -8.72 7.16 -5.61
CA GLU A 50 -9.36 6.54 -4.45
C GLU A 50 -8.62 5.28 -3.97
N LEU A 51 -8.14 4.45 -4.90
CA LEU A 51 -7.37 3.25 -4.56
C LEU A 51 -6.02 3.60 -3.95
N PHE A 52 -5.34 4.62 -4.47
CA PHE A 52 -4.08 5.09 -3.89
C PHE A 52 -4.27 5.65 -2.47
N HIS A 53 -5.29 6.48 -2.27
CA HIS A 53 -5.65 6.99 -0.95
C HIS A 53 -5.99 5.86 0.03
N ARG A 54 -6.78 4.87 -0.41
CA ARG A 54 -7.11 3.69 0.39
C ARG A 54 -5.85 2.89 0.76
N ALA A 55 -4.95 2.69 -0.19
CA ALA A 55 -3.69 1.98 0.04
C ALA A 55 -2.81 2.69 1.07
N TYR A 56 -2.72 4.03 1.01
CA TYR A 56 -2.01 4.84 2.01
C TYR A 56 -2.66 4.70 3.39
N ASN A 57 -3.95 4.99 3.51
CA ASN A 57 -4.68 4.97 4.78
C ASN A 57 -4.63 3.59 5.45
N HIS A 58 -4.82 2.52 4.68
CA HIS A 58 -4.74 1.17 5.23
C HIS A 58 -3.32 0.80 5.67
N SER A 59 -2.30 1.24 4.93
CA SER A 59 -0.90 1.03 5.33
C SER A 59 -0.60 1.75 6.64
N ILE A 60 -1.02 3.00 6.81
CA ILE A 60 -0.88 3.75 8.07
C ILE A 60 -1.58 3.03 9.22
N TRP A 61 -2.82 2.58 9.02
CA TRP A 61 -3.55 1.85 10.06
C TRP A 61 -2.80 0.58 10.52
N VAL A 62 -2.24 -0.20 9.58
CA VAL A 62 -1.44 -1.39 9.92
C VAL A 62 -0.14 -1.01 10.64
N LEU A 63 0.56 0.03 10.21
CA LEU A 63 1.78 0.49 10.88
C LEU A 63 1.49 0.91 12.33
N ASN A 64 0.43 1.69 12.55
CA ASN A 64 -0.01 2.14 13.87
C ASN A 64 -0.37 0.96 14.78
N LYS A 65 -1.07 -0.06 14.24
CA LYS A 65 -1.38 -1.30 14.98
C LYS A 65 -0.14 -1.97 15.58
N TYR A 66 1.01 -1.87 14.91
CA TYR A 66 2.28 -2.45 15.36
C TYR A 66 3.27 -1.42 15.91
N LYS A 67 2.83 -0.19 16.20
CA LYS A 67 3.67 0.91 16.71
C LYS A 67 4.90 1.19 15.84
N VAL A 68 4.76 1.05 14.51
CA VAL A 68 5.79 1.48 13.56
C VAL A 68 5.60 2.96 13.29
N GLU A 69 6.69 3.73 13.36
CA GLU A 69 6.68 5.17 13.08
C GLU A 69 6.04 5.51 11.73
N GLU A 70 5.16 6.50 11.71
CA GLU A 70 4.42 6.92 10.51
C GLU A 70 5.35 7.40 9.39
N SER A 71 6.50 8.00 9.75
CA SER A 71 7.54 8.44 8.79
C SER A 71 8.08 7.30 7.90
N ALA A 72 7.91 6.04 8.31
CA ALA A 72 8.24 4.90 7.46
C ALA A 72 7.42 4.89 6.15
N ALA A 73 6.24 5.51 6.15
CA ALA A 73 5.32 5.59 5.03
C ALA A 73 5.39 6.90 4.22
N ASP A 74 6.34 7.81 4.50
CA ASP A 74 6.49 9.07 3.74
C ASP A 74 6.58 8.83 2.24
N LYS A 75 7.40 7.84 1.84
CA LYS A 75 7.51 7.46 0.42
C LYS A 75 6.21 6.93 -0.17
N LEU A 76 5.38 6.25 0.63
CA LEU A 76 4.08 5.78 0.17
C LEU A 76 3.12 6.96 0.02
N LYS A 77 3.16 7.92 0.95
CA LYS A 77 2.38 9.16 0.90
C LYS A 77 2.67 9.94 -0.37
N ASP A 78 3.95 10.15 -0.69
CA ASP A 78 4.37 10.87 -1.90
C ASP A 78 3.90 10.18 -3.19
N ILE A 79 3.83 8.85 -3.18
CA ILE A 79 3.36 8.09 -4.34
C ILE A 79 1.83 8.12 -4.43
N CYS A 80 1.12 7.98 -3.31
CA CYS A 80 -0.32 7.78 -3.31
C CYS A 80 -1.13 9.07 -3.24
N CYS A 81 -0.59 10.12 -2.63
CA CYS A 81 -1.29 11.36 -2.32
C CYS A 81 -0.57 12.61 -2.89
N GLY A 82 0.53 12.40 -3.62
CA GLY A 82 1.27 13.43 -4.35
C GLY A 82 1.05 13.35 -5.86
#